data_AF-A0A2P2JZ70-F1
#
_entry.id   AF-A0A2P2JZ70-F1
#
_cell.length_a   1.000
_cell.length_b   1.000
_cell.length_c   1.000
_cell.angle_alpha   90.00
_cell.angle_beta   90.00
_cell.angle_gamma   90.00
#
_symmetry.space_group_name_H-M   'P 1'
#
loop_
_entity.id
_entity.type
_entity.pdbx_description
1 polymer ?
#
loop_
_entity_poly.entity_id
_entity_poly.type
_entity_poly.pdbx_seq_one_letter_code
_entity_poly.pdbx_strand_id
1 'polypeptide(L)' 'MILQALEYEMEHGKVLDEFFLSTAGKFQTEIGKSWAAEITSRRNAILADKKN' A
#
# COMPACT_ATOMS: atom_id res chain seq x y z
N MET A 1 8.37 3.31 5.30
CA MET A 1 8.56 2.90 3.89
C MET A 1 7.24 2.58 3.19
N ILE A 2 6.49 1.52 3.53
CA ILE A 2 5.22 1.21 2.83
C ILE A 2 4.11 2.25 3.10
N LEU A 3 4.09 2.82 4.30
CA LEU A 3 3.21 3.94 4.65
C LEU A 3 3.54 5.21 3.83
N GLN A 4 4.82 5.55 3.72
CA GLN A 4 5.28 6.71 2.94
C GLN A 4 4.96 6.55 1.44
N ALA A 5 5.05 5.32 0.91
CA ALA A 5 4.63 5.04 -0.46
C ALA A 5 3.12 5.26 -0.63
N LEU A 6 2.29 4.87 0.35
CA LEU A 6 0.85 5.13 0.33
C LEU A 6 0.53 6.63 0.38
N GLU A 7 1.20 7.38 1.26
CA GLU A 7 1.05 8.84 1.36
C GLU A 7 1.43 9.53 0.06
N TYR A 8 2.56 9.13 -0.55
CA TYR A 8 2.98 9.64 -1.85
C TYR A 8 1.95 9.33 -2.96
N GLU A 9 1.37 8.13 -2.96
CA GLU A 9 0.32 7.73 -3.91
C GLU A 9 -0.93 8.61 -3.78
N MET A 10 -1.32 8.94 -2.54
CA MET A 10 -2.45 9.80 -2.24
C MET A 10 -2.19 11.26 -2.63
N GLU A 11 -1.00 11.79 -2.28
CA GLU A 11 -0.66 13.20 -2.44
C GLU A 11 -0.33 13.56 -3.90
N HIS A 12 0.37 12.68 -4.61
CA HIS A 12 0.77 12.93 -6.00
C HIS A 12 -0.10 12.20 -7.04
N GLY A 13 -1.00 11.30 -6.60
CA GLY A 13 -1.88 10.54 -7.49
C GLY A 13 -1.15 9.52 -8.38
N LYS A 14 0.12 9.22 -8.08
CA LYS A 14 0.97 8.33 -8.88
C LYS A 14 0.93 6.93 -8.30
N VAL A 15 0.36 5.96 -9.04
CA VAL A 15 0.22 4.56 -8.62
C VAL A 15 1.60 3.89 -8.49
N LEU A 16 1.93 3.41 -7.28
CA LEU A 16 3.21 2.77 -6.96
C LEU A 16 3.07 1.23 -6.87
N ASP A 17 2.27 0.62 -7.75
CA ASP A 17 1.94 -0.81 -7.71
C ASP A 17 3.17 -1.73 -7.60
N GLU A 18 4.21 -1.47 -8.40
CA GLU A 18 5.46 -2.24 -8.34
C GLU A 18 6.14 -2.18 -6.98
N PHE A 19 6.07 -1.04 -6.28
CA PHE A 19 6.63 -0.90 -4.94
C PHE A 19 5.86 -1.80 -3.95
N PHE A 20 4.53 -1.76 -3.97
CA PHE A 20 3.71 -2.60 -3.09
C PHE A 20 3.89 -4.10 -3.40
N LEU A 21 3.95 -4.49 -4.67
CA LEU A 21 4.29 -5.85 -5.08
C LEU A 21 5.68 -6.27 -4.59
N SER A 22 6.67 -5.37 -4.69
CA SER A 22 8.03 -5.64 -4.23
C SER A 22 8.17 -5.74 -2.70
N THR A 23 7.20 -5.20 -1.95
CA THR A 23 7.17 -5.27 -0.48
C THR A 23 6.34 -6.46 0.03
N ALA A 24 5.46 -7.01 -0.81
CA ALA A 24 4.74 -8.24 -0.52
C ALA A 24 5.74 -9.39 -0.31
N GLY A 25 5.75 -9.96 0.89
CA GLY A 25 6.68 -11.04 1.26
C GLY A 25 8.05 -10.59 1.78
N LYS A 26 8.36 -9.28 1.83
CA LYS A 26 9.60 -8.80 2.49
C LYS A 26 9.50 -8.75 4.02
N PHE A 27 8.28 -8.66 4.54
CA PHE A 27 8.06 -8.70 5.99
C PHE A 27 7.99 -10.14 6.48
N GLN A 28 9.00 -10.54 7.27
CA GLN A 28 9.08 -11.90 7.83
C GLN A 28 8.27 -12.05 9.11
N THR A 29 8.10 -10.98 9.89
CA THR A 29 7.35 -10.98 11.16
C THR A 29 5.84 -10.96 10.92
N GLU A 30 5.07 -11.59 11.80
CA GLU A 30 3.60 -11.58 11.72
C GLU A 30 3.03 -10.17 11.78
N ILE A 31 3.57 -9.32 12.65
CA ILE A 31 3.18 -7.91 12.76
C ILE A 31 3.41 -7.17 11.43
N GLY A 32 4.56 -7.39 10.78
CA GLY A 32 4.87 -6.75 9.51
C GLY A 32 3.96 -7.22 8.37
N LYS A 33 3.56 -8.51 8.36
CA LYS A 33 2.59 -9.05 7.41
C LYS A 33 1.20 -8.45 7.61
N SER A 34 0.73 -8.36 8.85
CA SER A 34 -0.56 -7.73 9.17
C SER A 34 -0.57 -6.25 8.78
N TRP A 35 0.51 -5.52 9.05
CA TRP A 35 0.66 -4.14 8.60
C TRP A 35 0.65 -3.99 7.08
N ALA A 36 1.39 -4.83 6.36
CA ALA A 36 1.40 -4.80 4.90
C ALA A 36 0.00 -5.07 4.33
N ALA A 37 -0.71 -6.06 4.87
CA ALA A 37 -2.08 -6.38 4.48
C ALA A 37 -3.05 -5.21 4.73
N GLU A 38 -2.95 -4.55 5.88
CA GLU A 38 -3.79 -3.39 6.20
C GLU A 38 -3.53 -2.22 5.25
N ILE A 39 -2.27 -1.92 4.97
CA ILE A 39 -1.89 -0.86 4.05
C ILE A 39 -2.42 -1.14 2.64
N THR A 40 -2.29 -2.38 2.15
CA THR A 40 -2.87 -2.78 0.85
C THR A 40 -4.40 -2.66 0.85
N SER A 41 -5.06 -3.03 1.96
CA SER A 41 -6.52 -2.90 2.09
C SER A 41 -6.96 -1.43 2.01
N ARG A 42 -6.28 -0.52 2.73
CA ARG A 42 -6.57 0.92 2.68
C ARG A 42 -6.37 1.49 1.28
N ARG A 43 -5.29 1.10 0.61
CA ARG A 43 -4.99 1.49 -0.77
C ARG A 43 -6.11 1.09 -1.74
N ASN A 44 -6.58 -0.15 -1.66
CA ASN A 44 -7.68 -0.64 -2.50
C ASN A 44 -8.98 0.13 -2.26
N ALA A 45 -9.28 0.50 -1.01
CA ALA A 45 -10.43 1.33 -0.68
C ALA A 45 -10.33 2.73 -1.31
N ILE A 46 -9.17 3.38 -1.23
CA ILE A 46 -8.93 4.70 -1.85
C ILE A 46 -9.03 4.61 -3.38
N LEU A 47 -8.43 3.59 -3.99
CA LEU A 47 -8.50 3.38 -5.44
C LEU A 47 -9.92 3.07 -5.93
N ALA A 48 -10.73 2.40 -5.11
CA ALA A 48 -12.14 2.15 -5.40
C ALA A 48 -12.97 3.44 -5.30
N ASP A 49 -12.72 4.28 -4.30
CA ASP A 49 -13.37 5.58 -4.12
C ASP A 49 -13.06 6.52 -5.29
N LYS A 50 -11.79 6.58 -5.73
CA LYS A 50 -11.34 7.41 -6.86
C LYS A 50 -11.87 6.96 -8.23
N LYS A 51 -12.48 5.77 -8.32
CA LYS A 51 -13.06 5.21 -9.55
C LYS A 51 -14.56 5.49 -9.70
N ASN A 52 -15.24 5.96 -8.66
CA ASN A 52 -16.62 6.45 -8.70
C ASN A 52 -16.67 7.96 -8.97
#